data_AF-A0A1Q6E4I6-F1
#
_entry.id   AF-A0A1Q6E4I6-F1
#
_cell.length_a   1.000
_cell.length_b   1.000
_cell.length_c   1.000
_cell.angle_alpha   90.00
_cell.angle_beta   90.00
_cell.angle_gamma   90.00
#
_symmetry.space_group_name_H-M   'P 1'
#
loop_
_entity.id
_entity.type
_entity.pdbx_description
1 polymer ?
#
loop_
_entity_poly.entity_id
_entity_poly.type
_entity_poly.pdbx_seq_one_letter_code
_entity_poly.pdbx_strand_id
1 'polypeptide(L)'
;MKALNEELRGVAPLEFTRNPNGEYIAGLEGRFTVDYVREMVRFKRKEWEGTKFQQNLNPGTLFSPDKFEGYVIASKMKEPAKSIRGRKVMDDELASYAS
;
A
#
# COMPACT_ATOMS: atom_id res chain seq x y z
N MET A 1 -6.66 -0.27 14.19
CA MET A 1 -7.43 0.87 13.62
C MET A 1 -6.79 2.22 13.90
N LYS A 2 -6.42 2.53 15.14
CA LYS A 2 -5.82 3.83 15.53
C LYS A 2 -4.73 4.35 14.58
N ALA A 3 -3.70 3.55 14.28
CA ALA A 3 -2.59 3.96 13.40
C ALA A 3 -3.04 4.35 11.97
N LEU A 4 -4.07 3.69 11.43
CA LEU A 4 -4.61 4.03 10.11
C LEU A 4 -5.30 5.39 10.13
N ASN A 5 -6.18 5.63 11.10
CA ASN A 5 -6.92 6.88 11.22
C ASN A 5 -6.00 8.07 11.52
N GLU A 6 -4.94 7.85 12.30
CA GLU A 6 -3.91 8.87 12.57
C GLU A 6 -3.20 9.33 11.28
N GLU A 7 -2.75 8.40 10.43
CA GLU A 7 -2.03 8.74 9.20
C GLU A 7 -2.94 9.27 8.08
N LEU A 8 -4.22 8.87 8.06
CA LEU A 8 -5.18 9.30 7.04
C LEU A 8 -5.99 10.54 7.43
N ARG A 9 -5.76 11.12 8.61
CA ARG A 9 -6.45 12.34 9.06
C ARG A 9 -6.23 13.47 8.05
N GLY A 10 -7.33 14.03 7.55
CA GLY A 10 -7.32 15.10 6.54
C GLY A 10 -7.13 14.63 5.09
N VAL A 11 -6.91 13.33 4.84
CA VAL A 11 -6.80 12.73 3.50
C VAL A 11 -8.00 11.83 3.20
N ALA A 12 -8.42 11.02 4.18
CA ALA A 12 -9.64 10.24 4.10
C ALA A 12 -10.84 11.03 4.66
N PRO A 13 -12.02 10.95 4.03
CA PRO A 13 -13.19 11.71 4.45
C PRO A 13 -13.84 11.18 5.74
N LEU A 14 -13.48 9.98 6.21
CA LEU A 14 -14.11 9.30 7.34
C LEU A 14 -13.08 8.55 8.19
N GLU A 15 -13.30 8.53 9.51
CA GLU A 15 -12.57 7.64 10.41
C GLU A 15 -13.11 6.21 10.32
N PHE A 16 -12.20 5.24 10.22
CA PHE A 16 -12.58 3.84 10.15
C PHE A 16 -12.67 3.23 11.54
N THR A 17 -13.83 2.66 11.88
CA THR A 17 -14.09 2.04 13.19
C THR A 17 -13.87 0.53 13.20
N ARG A 18 -13.91 -0.12 12.03
CA ARG A 18 -13.76 -1.58 11.88
C ARG A 18 -12.83 -1.95 10.73
N ASN A 19 -12.09 -3.05 10.89
CA ASN A 19 -11.40 -3.74 9.82
C ASN A 19 -12.15 -5.04 9.49
N PRO A 20 -12.62 -5.26 8.25
CA PRO A 20 -13.21 -6.55 7.86
C PRO A 20 -12.21 -7.70 7.99
N ASN A 21 -10.91 -7.44 7.84
CA ASN A 21 -9.83 -8.43 8.00
C ASN A 21 -9.25 -8.47 9.42
N GLY A 22 -10.06 -8.11 10.43
CA GLY A 22 -9.60 -7.99 11.82
C GLY A 22 -9.01 -9.29 12.39
N GLU A 23 -9.65 -10.43 12.13
CA GLU A 23 -9.19 -11.75 12.60
C GLU A 23 -7.83 -12.14 11.99
N TYR A 24 -7.66 -11.90 10.68
CA TYR A 24 -6.39 -12.14 10.00
C TYR A 24 -5.26 -11.32 10.64
N ILE A 25 -5.49 -10.02 10.86
CA ILE A 25 -4.48 -9.14 11.47
C ILE A 25 -4.18 -9.55 12.92
N ALA A 26 -5.18 -9.97 13.69
CA ALA A 26 -4.95 -10.50 15.04
C ALA A 26 -4.07 -11.77 15.00
N GLY A 27 -4.27 -12.66 14.02
CA GLY A 27 -3.42 -13.84 13.82
C GLY A 27 -1.96 -13.53 13.43
N LEU A 28 -1.66 -12.30 13.05
CA LEU A 28 -0.30 -11.83 12.75
C LEU A 28 0.36 -11.11 13.93
N GLU A 29 -0.29 -11.06 15.09
CA GLU A 29 0.27 -10.48 16.30
C GLU A 29 1.65 -11.09 16.62
N GLY A 30 2.63 -10.24 16.92
CA GLY A 30 4.03 -10.63 17.13
C GLY A 30 4.89 -10.76 15.86
N ARG A 31 4.29 -10.86 14.66
CA ARG A 31 5.04 -10.86 13.38
C ARG A 31 5.23 -9.46 12.81
N PHE A 32 4.24 -8.60 12.99
CA PHE A 32 4.28 -7.21 12.56
C PHE A 32 4.00 -6.28 13.73
N THR A 33 4.85 -5.27 13.90
CA THR A 33 4.65 -4.26 14.93
C THR A 33 3.66 -3.18 14.45
N VAL A 34 3.08 -2.44 15.40
CA VAL A 34 2.25 -1.27 15.08
C VAL A 34 3.04 -0.24 14.26
N ASP A 35 4.35 -0.13 14.49
CA ASP A 35 5.22 0.79 13.75
C ASP A 35 5.34 0.39 12.28
N TYR A 36 5.49 -0.90 11.98
CA TYR A 36 5.53 -1.40 10.60
C TYR A 36 4.21 -1.12 9.87
N VAL A 37 3.08 -1.26 10.57
CA VAL A 37 1.78 -0.90 10.03
C VAL A 37 1.69 0.60 9.75
N ARG A 38 2.17 1.45 10.68
CA ARG A 38 2.17 2.91 10.49
C ARG A 38 3.01 3.31 9.29
N GLU A 39 4.20 2.75 9.13
CA GLU A 39 5.07 3.01 7.98
C GLU A 39 4.45 2.54 6.66
N MET A 40 3.82 1.36 6.65
CA MET A 40 3.10 0.85 5.49
C MET A 40 1.96 1.77 5.07
N VAL A 41 1.13 2.22 6.02
CA VAL A 41 0.03 3.15 5.75
C VAL A 41 0.57 4.47 5.21
N ARG A 42 1.62 5.02 5.82
CA ARG A 42 2.26 6.26 5.38
C ARG A 42 2.83 6.12 3.96
N PHE A 43 3.45 4.99 3.65
CA PHE A 43 3.99 4.66 2.34
C PHE A 43 2.88 4.62 1.29
N LYS A 44 1.80 3.87 1.53
CA LYS A 44 0.67 3.78 0.59
C LYS A 44 -0.11 5.08 0.44
N ARG A 45 -0.26 5.85 1.52
CA ARG A 45 -0.83 7.20 1.43
C ARG A 45 -0.03 8.05 0.45
N LYS A 46 1.29 8.15 0.62
CA LYS A 46 2.15 8.93 -0.29
C LYS A 46 2.13 8.40 -1.74
N GLU A 47 2.02 7.09 -1.92
CA GLU A 47 1.97 6.46 -3.25
C GLU A 47 0.66 6.77 -3.98
N TRP A 48 -0.47 6.81 -3.27
CA TRP A 48 -1.81 6.89 -3.87
C TRP A 48 -2.49 8.24 -3.73
N GLU A 49 -1.99 9.14 -2.90
CA GLU A 49 -2.49 10.51 -2.77
C GLU A 49 -2.50 11.22 -4.14
N GLY A 50 -3.63 11.84 -4.48
CA GLY A 50 -3.86 12.48 -5.77
C GLY A 50 -4.06 11.52 -6.95
N THR A 51 -4.08 10.20 -6.73
CA THR A 51 -4.33 9.20 -7.78
C THR A 51 -5.72 8.57 -7.64
N LYS A 52 -6.18 7.86 -8.68
CA LYS A 52 -7.41 7.06 -8.62
C LYS A 52 -7.40 5.95 -7.55
N PHE A 53 -6.22 5.61 -7.02
CA PHE A 53 -6.07 4.59 -5.97
C PHE A 53 -6.25 5.18 -4.57
N GLN A 54 -6.39 6.49 -4.41
CA GLN A 54 -6.62 7.12 -3.09
C GLN A 54 -7.86 6.55 -2.37
N GLN A 55 -8.92 6.20 -3.12
CA GLN A 55 -10.13 5.56 -2.57
C GLN A 55 -9.86 4.18 -1.92
N ASN A 56 -8.72 3.56 -2.25
CA ASN A 56 -8.29 2.28 -1.69
C ASN A 56 -7.48 2.45 -0.38
N LEU A 57 -7.32 3.67 0.12
CA LEU A 57 -6.77 3.94 1.46
C LEU A 57 -7.82 3.63 2.54
N ASN A 58 -8.26 2.38 2.59
CA ASN A 58 -9.25 1.89 3.52
C ASN A 58 -8.79 0.54 4.14
N PRO A 59 -9.40 0.12 5.25
CA PRO A 59 -8.99 -1.08 5.97
C PRO A 59 -9.12 -2.36 5.13
N GLY A 60 -10.16 -2.48 4.31
CA GLY A 60 -10.42 -3.66 3.51
C GLY A 60 -9.29 -3.92 2.51
N THR A 61 -8.76 -2.87 1.89
CA THR A 61 -7.64 -3.01 0.95
C THR A 61 -6.28 -3.10 1.64
N LEU A 62 -6.00 -2.20 2.59
CA LEU A 62 -4.66 -2.12 3.21
C LEU A 62 -4.34 -3.33 4.10
N PHE A 63 -5.37 -3.94 4.70
CA PHE A 63 -5.23 -5.11 5.57
C PHE A 63 -5.72 -6.40 4.92
N SER A 64 -5.86 -6.44 3.59
CA SER A 64 -6.22 -7.67 2.88
C SER A 64 -5.11 -8.72 3.01
N PRO A 65 -5.43 -10.01 3.26
CA PRO A 65 -4.43 -11.07 3.38
C PRO A 65 -3.45 -11.15 2.21
N ASP A 66 -3.94 -10.96 0.99
CA ASP A 66 -3.12 -11.06 -0.23
C ASP A 66 -2.19 -9.87 -0.47
N LYS A 67 -2.35 -8.77 0.29
CA LYS A 67 -1.67 -7.49 0.01
C LYS A 67 -0.87 -6.97 1.19
N PHE A 68 -1.34 -7.24 2.40
CA PHE A 68 -0.80 -6.65 3.63
C PHE A 68 0.72 -6.82 3.74
N GLU A 69 1.21 -8.06 3.70
CA GLU A 69 2.63 -8.36 3.84
C GLU A 69 3.47 -7.72 2.72
N GLY A 70 2.99 -7.80 1.48
CA GLY A 70 3.65 -7.14 0.35
C GLY A 70 3.76 -5.62 0.50
N TYR A 71 2.73 -4.97 1.05
CA TYR A 71 2.77 -3.54 1.34
C TYR A 71 3.75 -3.20 2.47
N VAL A 72 3.81 -4.03 3.52
CA VAL A 72 4.80 -3.85 4.59
C VAL A 72 6.22 -4.00 4.03
N ILE A 73 6.51 -5.06 3.28
CA ILE A 73 7.82 -5.29 2.66
C ILE A 73 8.20 -4.11 1.76
N ALA A 74 7.29 -3.67 0.88
CA ALA A 74 7.51 -2.52 0.00
C ALA A 74 7.83 -1.23 0.77
N SER A 75 7.15 -1.00 1.91
CA SER A 75 7.41 0.18 2.74
C SER A 75 8.81 0.20 3.36
N LYS A 76 9.41 -0.99 3.56
CA LYS A 76 10.75 -1.17 4.16
C LYS A 76 11.88 -1.13 3.15
N MET A 77 11.61 -1.47 1.89
CA MET A 77 12.63 -1.54 0.83
C MET A 77 13.15 -0.17 0.35
N LYS A 78 12.71 0.95 0.93
CA LYS A 78 13.26 2.32 0.74
C LYS A 78 13.72 2.63 -0.69
N GLU A 79 12.83 2.49 -1.67
CA GLU A 79 12.75 3.42 -2.81
C GLU A 79 11.28 3.58 -3.20
N PRO A 80 10.67 4.76 -3.02
CA PRO A 80 9.37 5.06 -3.59
C PRO A 80 9.55 5.34 -5.08
N ALA A 81 9.92 4.32 -5.85
CA ALA A 81 9.83 4.42 -7.29
C ALA A 81 8.34 4.52 -7.61
N LYS A 82 7.91 5.71 -8.09
CA LYS A 82 6.59 5.90 -8.71
C LYS A 82 6.46 4.89 -9.85
N SER A 83 6.02 3.68 -9.56
CA SER A 83 5.58 2.73 -10.57
C SER A 83 4.17 3.14 -10.96
N ILE A 84 4.10 4.19 -11.77
CA ILE A 84 2.99 4.41 -12.67
C ILE A 84 3.01 3.17 -13.56
N ARG A 85 2.24 2.13 -13.19
CA ARG A 85 2.04 0.94 -14.02
C ARG A 85 1.25 1.37 -15.25
N GLY A 86 2.02 1.89 -16.20
CA GLY A 86 1.69 2.40 -17.50
C GLY A 86 2.99 2.55 -18.29
N ARG A 87 3.96 1.65 -18.10
CA ARG A 87 5.12 1.53 -18.98
C ARG A 87 4.94 0.26 -19.80
N LYS A 88 4.46 0.47 -21.01
CA LYS A 88 4.64 -0.41 -22.16
C LYS A 88 6.15 -0.73 -22.24
N VAL A 89 6.55 -1.90 -21.78
CA VAL A 89 7.89 -2.45 -21.98
C VAL A 89 7.72 -3.58 -22.99
N MET A 90 7.89 -3.25 -24.26
CA MET A 90 8.10 -4.14 -25.41
C MET A 90 7.88 -3.26 -26.65
N ASP A 91 8.93 -2.62 -27.15
CA ASP A 91 9.04 -2.23 -28.57
C ASP A 91 10.46 -1.75 -28.96
N ASP A 92 11.32 -1.32 -28.03
CA ASP A 92 12.64 -0.77 -28.40
C ASP A 92 13.79 -1.79 -28.46
N GLU A 93 13.63 -3.03 -27.97
CA GLU A 93 14.72 -4.04 -28.01
C GLU A 93 14.66 -4.95 -29.24
N LEU A 94 13.58 -4.92 -30.04
CA LEU A 94 13.46 -5.77 -31.24
C LEU A 94 14.06 -5.12 -32.50
N ALA A 95 14.29 -3.80 -32.49
CA ALA A 95 14.83 -3.07 -33.64
C ALA A 95 16.35 -3.26 -33.83
N SER A 96 17.06 -3.76 -32.81
CA SER A 96 18.51 -4.02 -32.89
C SER A 96 18.89 -5.47 -33.27
N TYR A 97 17.90 -6.34 -33.51
CA TYR A 97 18.13 -7.72 -33.98
C TYR A 97 17.74 -7.95 -35.45
N ALA A 98 17.33 -6.91 -36.17
CA ALA A 98 16.94 -6.98 -37.58
C ALA A 98 17.91 -6.27 -38.54
N SER A 99 19.19 -6.15 -38.18
CA SER A 99 20.28 -5.80 -39.11
C SER A 99 21.11 -7.02 -39.48
#